data_AF-A0A544TB95-F1
#
_entry.id   AF-A0A544TB95-F1
#
_cell.length_a   1.000
_cell.length_b   1.000
_cell.length_c   1.000
_cell.angle_alpha   90.00
_cell.angle_beta   90.00
_cell.angle_gamma   90.00
#
_symmetry.space_group_name_H-M   'P 1'
#
loop_
_entity.id
_entity.type
_entity.pdbx_description
1 polymer ?
#
loop_
_entity_poly.entity_id
_entity_poly.type
_entity_poly.pdbx_seq_one_letter_code
_entity_poly.pdbx_strand_id
1 'polypeptide(L)'
;MNAVDVWESLLVESLEKPIELKTKTGLNFKLVSNGKILTVYESEMVPSSTLKSPRTIYKDNFIKVCPYYERWMAGEKGISKEITAITGNSVYIMAAVSYQIDQR
;
A
#
# COMPACT_ATOMS: atom_id res chain seq x y z
N MET A 1 7.23 -13.77 -2.85
CA MET A 1 6.54 -13.23 -1.66
C MET A 1 5.07 -13.64 -1.70
N ASN A 2 4.50 -14.13 -0.60
CA ASN A 2 3.09 -14.52 -0.55
C ASN A 2 2.22 -13.30 -0.20
N ALA A 3 1.32 -12.91 -1.10
CA ALA A 3 0.49 -11.72 -0.93
C ALA A 3 -0.47 -11.80 0.27
N VAL A 4 -0.92 -13.00 0.63
CA VAL A 4 -1.81 -13.20 1.79
C VAL A 4 -1.05 -12.95 3.08
N ASP A 5 0.16 -13.51 3.20
CA ASP A 5 0.97 -13.35 4.41
C ASP A 5 1.33 -11.87 4.65
N VAL A 6 1.72 -11.16 3.58
CA VAL A 6 1.99 -9.70 3.64
C VAL A 6 0.75 -8.93 4.08
N TRP A 7 -0.42 -9.28 3.55
CA TRP A 7 -1.68 -8.66 3.93
C TRP A 7 -2.00 -8.85 5.42
N GLU A 8 -1.88 -10.09 5.92
CA GLU A 8 -2.16 -10.39 7.34
C GLU A 8 -1.15 -9.68 8.27
N SER A 9 0.15 -9.66 7.91
CA SER A 9 1.16 -8.91 8.66
C SER A 9 0.81 -7.43 8.76
N LEU A 10 0.47 -6.79 7.64
CA LEU A 10 0.05 -5.39 7.62
C LEU A 10 -1.22 -5.15 8.45
N LEU A 11 -2.20 -6.07 8.41
CA LEU A 11 -3.43 -5.93 9.21
C LEU A 11 -3.14 -5.94 10.71
N VAL A 12 -2.25 -6.83 11.18
CA VAL A 12 -1.90 -6.97 12.59
C VAL A 12 -1.08 -5.77 13.05
N GLU A 13 0.00 -5.44 12.33
CA GLU A 13 0.89 -4.33 12.69
C GLU A 13 0.13 -2.99 12.72
N SER A 14 -0.67 -2.71 11.69
CA SER A 14 -1.41 -1.45 11.58
C SER A 14 -2.66 -1.37 12.46
N LEU A 15 -3.04 -2.48 13.11
CA LEU A 15 -4.08 -2.50 14.15
C LEU A 15 -3.51 -2.07 15.50
N GLU A 16 -2.29 -2.48 15.84
CA GLU A 16 -1.61 -2.08 17.07
C GLU A 16 -1.17 -0.61 17.03
N LYS A 17 -0.63 -0.18 15.89
CA LYS A 17 -0.16 1.19 15.70
C LYS A 17 -0.23 1.61 14.23
N PRO A 18 -0.63 2.86 13.91
CA PRO A 18 -0.52 3.38 12.56
C PRO A 18 0.90 3.22 11.98
N ILE A 19 0.99 2.67 10.78
CA ILE A 19 2.26 2.52 10.06
C ILE A 19 2.47 3.76 9.19
N GLU A 20 3.60 4.44 9.37
CA GLU A 20 4.03 5.53 8.49
C GLU A 20 4.73 4.94 7.27
N LEU A 21 4.17 5.21 6.10
CA LEU A 21 4.63 4.67 4.82
C LEU A 21 4.99 5.80 3.86
N LYS A 22 5.85 5.49 2.89
CA LYS A 22 6.30 6.43 1.87
C LYS A 22 6.11 5.84 0.48
N THR A 23 5.45 6.61 -0.39
CA THR A 23 5.29 6.25 -1.81
C THR A 23 6.63 6.34 -2.56
N LYS A 24 6.74 5.69 -3.72
CA LYS A 24 7.93 5.78 -4.60
C LYS A 24 8.26 7.23 -5.01
N THR A 25 7.26 8.11 -5.07
CA THR A 25 7.42 9.55 -5.36
C THR A 25 7.78 10.37 -4.13
N GLY A 26 7.88 9.75 -2.95
CA GLY A 26 8.36 10.37 -1.73
C GLY A 26 7.30 10.99 -0.83
N LEU A 27 6.01 10.81 -1.12
CA LEU A 27 4.93 11.30 -0.27
C LEU A 27 4.63 10.32 0.86
N ASN A 28 4.54 10.84 2.09
CA ASN A 28 4.21 10.06 3.29
C ASN A 28 2.70 9.85 3.43
N PHE A 29 2.29 8.78 4.12
CA PHE A 29 0.90 8.51 4.49
C PHE A 29 0.85 7.52 5.66
N LYS A 30 -0.27 7.52 6.39
CA LYS A 30 -0.53 6.57 7.47
C LYS A 30 -1.36 5.40 6.95
N LEU A 31 -0.98 4.18 7.32
CA LEU A 31 -1.77 2.98 7.10
C LEU A 31 -2.30 2.46 8.45
N VAL A 32 -3.61 2.28 8.53
CA VAL A 32 -4.32 1.85 9.75
C VAL A 32 -5.24 0.69 9.41
N SER A 33 -5.39 -0.26 10.32
CA SER A 33 -6.30 -1.40 10.18
C SER A 33 -7.42 -1.35 11.24
N ASN A 34 -8.57 -1.92 10.89
CA ASN A 34 -9.64 -2.25 11.85
C ASN A 34 -9.78 -3.77 12.07
N GLY A 35 -8.75 -4.54 11.69
CA GLY A 35 -8.71 -6.01 11.74
C GLY A 35 -9.31 -6.69 10.51
N LYS A 36 -9.91 -5.96 9.55
CA LYS A 36 -10.47 -6.54 8.32
C LYS A 36 -10.01 -5.85 7.05
N ILE A 37 -9.87 -4.53 7.10
CA ILE A 37 -9.46 -3.70 5.98
C ILE A 37 -8.33 -2.78 6.38
N LEU A 38 -7.50 -2.43 5.40
CA LEU A 38 -6.50 -1.40 5.52
C LEU A 38 -7.08 -0.06 5.05
N THR A 39 -6.81 1.00 5.78
CA THR A 39 -7.26 2.35 5.45
C THR A 39 -6.07 3.30 5.47
N VAL A 40 -5.94 4.05 4.39
CA VAL A 40 -4.90 5.05 4.20
C VAL A 40 -5.41 6.40 4.64
N TYR A 41 -4.64 7.07 5.50
CA TYR A 41 -4.85 8.41 6.00
C TYR A 41 -3.69 9.33 5.64
N GLU A 42 -3.95 10.63 5.69
CA GLU A 42 -2.90 11.64 5.54
C GLU A 42 -1.91 11.52 6.71
N SER A 43 -0.61 11.65 6.39
CA SER A 43 0.44 11.68 7.40
C SER A 43 0.66 13.12 7.89
N GLU A 44 1.14 13.25 9.12
CA GLU A 44 1.66 14.51 9.65
C GLU A 44 3.07 14.80 9.13
N MET A 45 3.77 13.79 8.57
CA MET A 45 5.11 13.94 8.01
C MET A 45 5.07 14.56 6.61
N VAL A 46 5.89 15.60 6.40
CA VAL A 46 5.95 16.35 5.14
C VAL A 46 7.12 15.86 4.25
N PRO A 47 6.94 15.71 2.92
CA PRO A 47 5.69 15.93 2.19
C PRO A 47 4.69 14.79 2.40
N SER A 48 3.42 15.14 2.61
CA SER A 48 2.35 14.18 2.86
C SER A 48 1.50 13.98 1.61
N SER A 49 0.86 12.82 1.52
CA SER A 49 -0.16 12.57 0.52
C SER A 49 -1.41 13.36 0.87
N THR A 50 -1.71 14.42 0.12
CA THR A 50 -2.95 15.18 0.32
C THR A 50 -4.15 14.33 -0.09
N LEU A 51 -4.95 13.93 0.89
CA LEU A 51 -6.12 13.08 0.68
C LEU A 51 -7.40 13.87 0.93
N LYS A 52 -8.30 13.92 -0.06
CA LYS A 52 -9.65 14.49 0.15
C LYS A 52 -10.48 13.69 1.15
N SER A 53 -10.20 12.39 1.26
CA SER A 53 -10.83 11.46 2.20
C SER A 53 -9.90 10.26 2.41
N PRO A 54 -10.04 9.52 3.51
CA PRO A 54 -9.34 8.25 3.70
C PRO A 54 -9.62 7.28 2.55
N ARG A 55 -8.62 6.45 2.21
CA ARG A 55 -8.73 5.46 1.11
C ARG A 55 -8.73 4.05 1.68
N THR A 56 -9.81 3.31 1.46
CA THR A 56 -9.88 1.90 1.85
C THR A 56 -9.17 1.01 0.82
N ILE A 57 -8.28 0.15 1.29
CA ILE A 57 -7.68 -0.92 0.52
C ILE A 57 -8.38 -2.22 0.91
N TYR A 58 -8.96 -2.90 -0.08
CA TYR A 58 -9.60 -4.20 0.10
C TYR A 58 -8.61 -5.33 -0.14
N LYS A 59 -8.76 -6.44 0.61
CA LYS A 59 -7.89 -7.63 0.53
C LYS A 59 -7.76 -8.15 -0.89
N ASP A 60 -8.87 -8.30 -1.61
CA ASP A 60 -8.88 -8.84 -2.98
C ASP A 60 -8.08 -7.96 -3.94
N ASN A 61 -8.21 -6.64 -3.82
CA ASN A 61 -7.43 -5.70 -4.62
C ASN A 61 -5.95 -5.78 -4.26
N PHE A 62 -5.63 -5.89 -2.97
CA PHE A 62 -4.25 -6.04 -2.53
C PHE A 62 -3.60 -7.32 -3.08
N ILE A 63 -4.28 -8.47 -2.93
CA ILE A 63 -3.78 -9.77 -3.41
C ILE A 63 -3.58 -9.76 -4.92
N LYS A 64 -4.48 -9.13 -5.69
CA LYS A 64 -4.35 -9.00 -7.14
C LYS A 64 -3.18 -8.10 -7.56
N VAL A 65 -2.90 -7.05 -6.80
CA VAL A 65 -1.88 -6.06 -7.15
C VAL A 65 -0.48 -6.43 -6.65
N CYS A 66 -0.37 -7.12 -5.51
CA CYS A 66 0.90 -7.47 -4.89
C CYS A 66 1.90 -8.19 -5.84
N PRO A 67 1.49 -9.15 -6.70
CA PRO A 67 2.39 -9.79 -7.67
C PRO A 67 3.03 -8.84 -8.70
N TYR A 68 2.45 -7.66 -8.90
CA TYR A 68 2.99 -6.67 -9.84
C TYR A 68 4.14 -5.84 -9.26
N TYR A 69 4.46 -5.96 -7.97
CA TYR A 69 5.44 -5.12 -7.30
C TYR A 69 6.81 -5.13 -7.98
N GLU A 70 7.34 -6.31 -8.31
CA GLU A 70 8.67 -6.42 -8.95
C GLU A 70 8.69 -5.75 -10.33
N ARG A 71 7.66 -6.00 -11.16
CA ARG A 71 7.49 -5.38 -12.49
C ARG A 71 7.33 -3.86 -12.40
N TRP A 72 6.58 -3.38 -11.39
CA TRP A 72 6.44 -1.96 -11.09
C TRP A 72 7.77 -1.31 -10.68
N MET A 73 8.55 -1.99 -9.84
CA MET A 73 9.87 -1.51 -9.41
C MET A 73 10.87 -1.47 -10.56
N ALA A 74 10.84 -2.47 -11.44
CA ALA A 74 11.62 -2.52 -12.68
C ALA A 74 11.23 -1.44 -13.72
N GLY A 75 10.13 -0.73 -13.51
CA GLY A 75 9.67 0.33 -14.41
C GLY A 75 9.09 -0.21 -15.72
N GLU A 76 8.54 -1.41 -15.71
CA GLU A 76 7.98 -2.03 -16.90
C GLU A 76 6.85 -1.18 -17.50
N LYS A 77 6.93 -0.95 -18.82
CA LYS A 77 6.02 -0.05 -19.53
C LYS A 77 4.61 -0.64 -19.58
N GLY A 78 3.61 0.14 -19.16
CA GLY A 78 2.20 -0.26 -19.21
C GLY A 78 1.66 -0.86 -17.91
N ILE A 79 2.53 -1.28 -16.99
CA ILE A 79 2.15 -1.87 -15.71
C ILE A 79 1.22 -0.97 -14.89
N SER A 80 1.47 0.34 -14.88
CA SER A 80 0.60 1.27 -14.15
C SER A 80 -0.84 1.24 -14.66
N LYS A 81 -1.05 1.08 -15.98
CA LYS A 81 -2.38 1.00 -16.57
C LYS A 81 -3.09 -0.30 -16.18
N GLU A 82 -2.37 -1.42 -16.17
CA GLU A 82 -2.90 -2.72 -15.74
C GLU A 82 -3.36 -2.68 -14.28
N ILE A 83 -2.52 -2.14 -13.39
CA ILE A 83 -2.87 -2.07 -11.96
C ILE A 83 -3.98 -1.06 -11.70
N THR A 84 -3.99 0.09 -12.38
CA THR A 84 -5.06 1.08 -12.24
C THR A 84 -6.42 0.55 -12.70
N ALA A 85 -6.46 -0.41 -13.63
CA ALA A 85 -7.70 -1.10 -13.99
C ALA A 85 -8.24 -2.00 -12.86
N ILE A 86 -7.40 -2.40 -11.90
CA ILE A 86 -7.77 -3.17 -10.71
C ILE A 86 -8.20 -2.23 -9.58
N THR A 87 -7.43 -1.17 -9.33
CA THR A 87 -7.66 -0.27 -8.19
C THR A 87 -7.01 1.10 -8.36
N GLY A 88 -7.70 2.15 -7.91
CA GLY A 88 -7.16 3.50 -7.81
C GLY A 88 -6.15 3.70 -6.67
N ASN A 89 -6.00 2.71 -5.77
CA ASN A 89 -5.11 2.79 -4.61
C ASN A 89 -3.75 2.10 -4.84
N SER A 90 -3.37 1.92 -6.11
CA SER A 90 -2.18 1.17 -6.52
C SER A 90 -0.89 1.65 -5.85
N VAL A 91 -0.67 2.96 -5.81
CA VAL A 91 0.54 3.56 -5.21
C VAL A 91 0.68 3.27 -3.72
N TYR A 92 -0.43 3.20 -2.98
CA TYR A 92 -0.42 2.90 -1.55
C TYR A 92 -0.18 1.40 -1.30
N ILE A 93 -0.78 0.54 -2.13
CA ILE A 93 -0.53 -0.91 -2.08
C ILE A 93 0.95 -1.20 -2.34
N MET A 94 1.55 -0.58 -3.37
CA MET A 94 2.96 -0.77 -3.70
C MET A 94 3.89 -0.31 -2.57
N ALA A 95 3.58 0.82 -1.92
CA ALA A 95 4.33 1.30 -0.77
C ALA A 95 4.21 0.36 0.44
N ALA A 96 3.02 -0.18 0.71
CA ALA A 96 2.82 -1.14 1.79
C ALA A 96 3.56 -2.47 1.55
N VAL A 97 3.60 -2.93 0.30
CA VAL A 97 4.42 -4.08 -0.10
C VAL A 97 5.91 -3.79 0.09
N SER A 98 6.39 -2.63 -0.35
CA SER A 98 7.79 -2.24 -0.17
C SER A 98 8.21 -2.27 1.30
N TYR A 99 7.39 -1.69 2.17
CA TYR A 99 7.65 -1.67 3.61
C TYR A 99 7.81 -3.08 4.21
N GLN A 100 6.96 -4.01 3.80
CA GLN A 100 7.04 -5.41 4.27
C GLN A 100 8.26 -6.16 3.73
N ILE A 101 8.78 -5.76 2.57
CA ILE A 101 10.04 -6.27 2.04
C ILE A 101 11.22 -5.70 2.82
N ASP A 102 11.21 -4.39 3.09
CA ASP A 102 12.31 -3.69 3.76
C ASP A 102 12.50 -4.10 5.24
N GLN A 103 11.47 -4.69 5.87
CA GLN A 103 11.56 -5.23 7.24
C GLN A 103 12.17 -6.64 7.33
N ARG A 104 12.42 -7.31 6.20
CA ARG A 104 12.97 -8.68 6.15
C ARG A 104 14.45 -8.66 5.77
#